data_AF-A0A966KDH4-F1
#
_entry.id   AF-A0A966KDH4-F1
#
_cell.length_a   1.000
_cell.length_b   1.000
_cell.length_c   1.000
_cell.angle_alpha   90.00
_cell.angle_beta   90.00
_cell.angle_gamma   90.00
#
_symmetry.space_group_name_H-M   'P 1'
#
loop_
_entity.id
_entity.type
_entity.pdbx_description
1 polymer ?
#
loop_
_entity_poly.entity_id
_entity_poly.type
_entity_poly.pdbx_seq_one_letter_code
_entity_poly.pdbx_strand_id
1 'polypeptide(L)'
;YTRFLKIDDQQLVHITDYLKSGKPVVGFRTSTHGFNYPDEHPNQKWNDGFGRDALGSPYLIHLSGPTRLKVEQGRKKHPVFTGVQADENWESRGTLYLTKMEKGIIPLLLGTGHPRDKKAAVRTNRFGTHHLKPEMTDVVAWTWTNKWGGRTFSTSLGHLNDFGDPNSVRLIINGIFWAADQKVPSADTKINTFGAPPSKKKKKTK
;
A
#
# COMPACT_ATOMS: atom_id res chain seq x y z
N TYR A 1 2.00 9.95 -6.29
CA TYR A 1 1.46 8.58 -6.49
C TYR A 1 0.40 8.60 -7.56
N THR A 2 0.20 7.49 -8.28
CA THR A 2 -0.92 7.36 -9.21
C THR A 2 -2.22 7.24 -8.43
N ARG A 3 -3.23 8.04 -8.80
CA ARG A 3 -4.56 8.01 -8.18
C ARG A 3 -5.62 8.42 -9.17
N PHE A 4 -6.45 7.46 -9.59
CA PHE A 4 -7.58 7.71 -10.49
C PHE A 4 -7.22 8.58 -11.71
N LEU A 5 -6.06 8.32 -12.29
CA LEU A 5 -5.58 9.04 -13.48
C LEU A 5 -6.28 8.49 -14.73
N LYS A 6 -6.61 9.38 -15.66
CA LYS A 6 -6.83 9.03 -17.07
C LYS A 6 -5.59 9.52 -17.81
N ILE A 7 -4.78 8.57 -18.29
CA ILE A 7 -3.61 8.88 -19.13
C ILE A 7 -3.91 8.44 -20.56
N ASP A 8 -3.21 9.03 -21.53
CA ASP A 8 -3.37 8.63 -22.93
C ASP A 8 -2.72 7.26 -23.22
N ASP A 9 -2.99 6.73 -24.41
CA ASP A 9 -2.50 5.40 -24.83
C ASP A 9 -0.97 5.36 -24.96
N GLN A 10 -0.33 6.47 -25.36
CA GLN A 10 1.12 6.55 -25.51
C GLN A 10 1.83 6.52 -24.15
N GLN A 11 1.23 7.09 -23.12
CA GLN A 11 1.73 6.98 -21.76
C GLN A 11 1.45 5.61 -21.16
N LEU A 12 0.24 5.08 -21.39
CA LEU A 12 -0.16 3.79 -20.85
C LEU A 12 0.69 2.65 -21.39
N VAL A 13 1.04 2.66 -22.68
CA VAL A 13 1.81 1.57 -23.29
C VAL A 13 3.13 1.32 -22.56
N HIS A 14 3.85 2.38 -22.15
CA HIS A 14 5.09 2.25 -21.38
C HIS A 14 4.90 1.50 -20.05
N ILE A 15 3.79 1.77 -19.35
CA ILE A 15 3.46 1.08 -18.10
C ILE A 15 3.13 -0.38 -18.41
N THR A 16 2.28 -0.64 -19.41
CA THR A 16 1.84 -2.01 -19.71
C THR A 16 2.95 -2.89 -20.27
N ASP A 17 3.87 -2.34 -21.06
CA ASP A 17 5.00 -3.07 -21.60
C ASP A 17 6.03 -3.38 -20.53
N TYR A 18 6.28 -2.45 -19.61
CA TYR A 18 7.10 -2.72 -18.43
C TYR A 18 6.52 -3.88 -17.61
N LEU A 19 5.20 -3.86 -17.34
CA LEU A 19 4.53 -4.96 -16.63
C LEU A 19 4.69 -6.30 -17.36
N LYS A 20 4.40 -6.35 -18.67
CA LYS A 20 4.50 -7.55 -19.49
C LYS A 20 5.92 -8.09 -19.61
N SER A 21 6.94 -7.25 -19.42
CA SER A 21 8.34 -7.69 -19.42
C SER A 21 8.73 -8.51 -18.19
N GLY A 22 7.83 -8.69 -17.21
CA GLY A 22 8.11 -9.47 -16.00
C GLY A 22 9.12 -8.80 -15.07
N LYS A 23 9.35 -7.49 -15.22
CA LYS A 23 10.28 -6.73 -14.39
C LYS A 23 9.69 -6.41 -13.01
N PRO A 24 10.54 -6.10 -12.02
CA PRO A 24 10.11 -5.75 -10.66
C PRO A 24 9.15 -4.57 -10.60
N VAL A 25 8.15 -4.64 -9.72
CA VAL A 25 7.17 -3.56 -9.49
C VAL A 25 7.12 -3.20 -8.01
N VAL A 26 7.07 -1.90 -7.71
CA VAL A 26 6.84 -1.42 -6.35
C VAL A 26 5.59 -0.53 -6.32
N GLY A 27 4.62 -0.91 -5.50
CA GLY A 27 3.38 -0.16 -5.29
C GLY A 27 3.36 0.53 -3.93
N PHE A 28 3.18 1.85 -3.91
CA PHE A 28 2.87 2.60 -2.68
C PHE A 28 1.40 3.00 -2.67
N ARG A 29 0.89 3.44 -1.52
CA ARG A 29 -0.30 4.31 -1.47
C ARG A 29 -0.16 5.37 -2.56
N THR A 30 -1.11 5.65 -3.44
CA THR A 30 -2.48 5.14 -3.65
C THR A 30 -2.58 4.21 -4.87
N SER A 31 -1.48 3.55 -5.26
CA SER A 31 -1.29 2.97 -6.59
C SER A 31 -2.23 1.79 -6.92
N THR A 32 -2.83 1.13 -5.92
CA THR A 32 -3.87 0.09 -6.13
C THR A 32 -5.10 0.60 -6.87
N HIS A 33 -5.29 1.92 -6.94
CA HIS A 33 -6.28 2.56 -7.79
C HIS A 33 -5.63 3.65 -8.65
N GLY A 34 -4.63 3.25 -9.43
CA GLY A 34 -3.87 4.15 -10.28
C GLY A 34 -4.69 4.85 -11.35
N PHE A 35 -5.67 4.16 -11.95
CA PHE A 35 -6.40 4.62 -13.14
C PHE A 35 -7.92 4.78 -12.94
N ASN A 36 -8.52 5.63 -13.77
CA ASN A 36 -9.96 5.88 -13.81
C ASN A 36 -10.41 6.36 -15.20
N TYR A 37 -10.58 5.43 -16.13
CA TYR A 37 -11.17 5.66 -17.45
C TYR A 37 -12.71 5.62 -17.38
N PRO A 38 -13.41 6.37 -18.26
CA PRO A 38 -14.87 6.33 -18.38
C PRO A 38 -15.39 4.94 -18.79
N ASP A 39 -16.71 4.76 -18.64
CA ASP A 39 -17.39 3.56 -19.12
C ASP A 39 -17.23 3.38 -20.63
N GLU A 40 -17.16 2.13 -21.08
CA GLU A 40 -16.91 1.73 -22.47
C GLU A 40 -15.56 2.17 -23.07
N HIS A 41 -14.69 2.83 -22.28
CA HIS A 41 -13.35 3.18 -22.75
C HIS A 41 -12.50 1.90 -22.94
N PRO A 42 -11.72 1.74 -24.03
CA PRO A 42 -10.92 0.53 -24.27
C PRO A 42 -9.97 0.15 -23.12
N ASN A 43 -9.51 1.16 -22.37
CA ASN A 43 -8.64 1.01 -21.20
C ASN A 43 -9.36 0.90 -19.85
N GLN A 44 -10.70 0.86 -19.80
CA GLN A 44 -11.48 0.75 -18.55
C GLN A 44 -11.07 -0.46 -17.70
N LYS A 45 -10.63 -1.55 -18.34
CA LYS A 45 -10.07 -2.73 -17.66
C LYS A 45 -8.94 -2.41 -16.66
N TRP A 46 -8.20 -1.32 -16.88
CA TRP A 46 -7.08 -0.92 -16.01
C TRP A 46 -7.54 -0.23 -14.71
N ASN A 47 -8.80 0.18 -14.61
CA ASN A 47 -9.35 0.79 -13.39
C ASN A 47 -9.26 -0.16 -12.19
N ASP A 48 -9.56 -1.44 -12.43
CA ASP A 48 -9.42 -2.54 -11.46
C ASP A 48 -8.13 -3.33 -11.70
N GLY A 49 -7.85 -3.63 -12.98
CA GLY A 49 -6.79 -4.53 -13.39
C GLY A 49 -5.38 -4.07 -13.00
N PHE A 50 -5.11 -2.76 -12.88
CA PHE A 50 -3.77 -2.34 -12.45
C PHE A 50 -3.49 -2.73 -11.00
N GLY A 51 -4.40 -2.41 -10.06
CA GLY A 51 -4.23 -2.80 -8.67
C GLY A 51 -4.23 -4.31 -8.49
N ARG A 52 -5.17 -4.99 -9.15
CA ARG A 52 -5.32 -6.44 -9.07
C ARG A 52 -4.15 -7.19 -9.70
N ASP A 53 -3.89 -6.97 -10.99
CA ASP A 53 -2.99 -7.81 -11.79
C ASP A 53 -1.51 -7.41 -11.61
N ALA A 54 -1.20 -6.14 -11.30
CA ALA A 54 0.17 -5.68 -11.09
C ALA A 54 0.59 -5.64 -9.62
N LEU A 55 -0.34 -5.28 -8.72
CA LEU A 55 -0.04 -5.02 -7.31
C LEU A 55 -0.59 -6.07 -6.34
N GLY A 56 -1.48 -6.96 -6.79
CA GLY A 56 -1.99 -8.09 -6.00
C GLY A 56 -3.25 -7.81 -5.19
N SER A 57 -3.80 -6.59 -5.27
CA SER A 57 -5.12 -6.26 -4.73
C SER A 57 -5.69 -5.04 -5.44
N PRO A 58 -6.95 -5.08 -5.90
CA PRO A 58 -7.65 -3.86 -6.29
C PRO A 58 -7.92 -2.99 -5.06
N TYR A 59 -8.36 -1.76 -5.29
CA TYR A 59 -8.84 -0.88 -4.23
C TYR A 59 -10.33 -1.14 -3.95
N LEU A 60 -10.68 -1.23 -2.65
CA LEU A 60 -12.05 -1.45 -2.19
C LEU A 60 -12.62 -0.22 -1.46
N ILE A 61 -12.06 0.06 -0.29
CA ILE A 61 -12.46 1.11 0.62
C ILE A 61 -11.29 1.41 1.57
N HIS A 62 -11.30 2.58 2.19
CA HIS A 62 -10.42 2.89 3.31
C HIS A 62 -11.22 3.31 4.54
N LEU A 63 -10.62 3.10 5.70
CA LEU A 63 -11.19 3.46 6.98
C LEU A 63 -10.86 4.91 7.35
N SER A 64 -10.84 5.24 8.64
CA SER A 64 -10.60 6.59 9.12
C SER A 64 -9.57 6.60 10.25
N GLY A 65 -8.84 7.70 10.37
CA GLY A 65 -7.80 7.85 11.38
C GLY A 65 -6.52 7.06 11.07
N PRO A 66 -5.61 6.99 12.05
CA PRO A 66 -4.34 6.29 11.90
C PRO A 66 -4.52 4.77 11.87
N THR A 67 -3.45 4.09 11.44
CA THR A 67 -3.38 2.63 11.31
C THR A 67 -2.25 2.11 12.18
N ARG A 68 -2.58 1.29 13.18
CA ARG A 68 -1.58 0.61 14.02
C ARG A 68 -0.98 -0.55 13.25
N LEU A 69 0.33 -0.64 13.21
CA LEU A 69 1.05 -1.58 12.35
C LEU A 69 1.60 -2.74 13.18
N LYS A 70 1.54 -3.94 12.62
CA LYS A 70 2.10 -5.14 13.25
C LYS A 70 2.65 -6.07 12.19
N VAL A 71 3.85 -6.60 12.42
CA VAL A 71 4.43 -7.64 11.57
C VAL A 71 3.56 -8.90 11.63
N GLU A 72 3.22 -9.44 10.47
CA GLU A 72 2.47 -10.70 10.34
C GLU A 72 3.20 -11.85 11.04
N GLN A 73 2.44 -12.78 11.62
CA GLN A 73 3.00 -13.90 12.36
C GLN A 73 3.92 -14.75 11.47
N GLY A 74 5.10 -15.08 12.00
CA GLY A 74 6.11 -15.85 11.26
C GLY A 74 6.88 -15.07 10.18
N ARG A 75 6.59 -13.78 9.95
CA ARG A 75 7.23 -12.98 8.89
C ARG A 75 8.42 -12.13 9.33
N LYS A 76 8.70 -12.05 10.63
CA LYS A 76 9.82 -11.24 11.19
C LYS A 76 11.20 -11.52 10.55
N LYS A 77 11.43 -12.73 10.02
CA LYS A 77 12.69 -13.12 9.36
C LYS A 77 12.76 -12.76 7.87
N HIS A 78 11.67 -12.23 7.28
CA HIS A 78 11.67 -11.86 5.87
C HIS A 78 12.65 -10.69 5.62
N PRO A 79 13.45 -10.68 4.53
CA PRO A 79 14.48 -9.66 4.29
C PRO A 79 13.97 -8.22 4.32
N VAL A 80 12.70 -7.99 3.98
CA VAL A 80 12.06 -6.66 4.08
C VAL A 80 12.08 -6.08 5.50
N PHE A 81 12.20 -6.91 6.53
CA PHE A 81 12.27 -6.49 7.94
C PHE A 81 13.71 -6.37 8.47
N THR A 82 14.74 -6.55 7.65
CA THR A 82 16.13 -6.37 8.09
C THR A 82 16.37 -4.94 8.61
N GLY A 83 16.71 -4.83 9.90
CA GLY A 83 16.92 -3.55 10.59
C GLY A 83 15.63 -2.80 10.98
N VAL A 84 14.45 -3.39 10.78
CA VAL A 84 13.19 -2.83 11.26
C VAL A 84 12.99 -3.20 12.72
N GLN A 85 12.87 -2.19 13.59
CA GLN A 85 12.63 -2.35 15.02
C GLN A 85 11.15 -2.18 15.32
N ALA A 86 10.34 -3.12 14.82
CA ALA A 86 8.89 -3.07 14.99
C ALA A 86 8.50 -3.29 16.47
N ASP A 87 7.75 -2.34 17.02
CA ASP A 87 7.15 -2.42 18.35
C ASP A 87 5.63 -2.11 18.28
N GLU A 88 4.98 -2.06 19.43
CA GLU A 88 3.55 -1.79 19.57
C GLU A 88 3.14 -0.34 19.25
N ASN A 89 4.10 0.57 19.19
CA ASN A 89 3.88 1.99 18.90
C ASN A 89 4.03 2.32 17.41
N TRP A 90 4.39 1.34 16.57
CA TRP A 90 4.51 1.56 15.14
C TRP A 90 3.13 1.87 14.52
N GLU A 91 2.94 3.11 14.09
CA GLU A 91 1.66 3.63 13.60
C GLU A 91 1.87 4.44 12.32
N SER A 92 1.07 4.17 11.29
CA SER A 92 0.93 5.07 10.15
C SER A 92 -0.16 6.11 10.43
N ARG A 93 0.10 7.38 10.08
CA ARG A 93 -0.95 8.41 10.05
C ARG A 93 -1.89 8.26 8.85
N GLY A 94 -1.55 7.38 7.91
CA GLY A 94 -2.40 6.98 6.81
C GLY A 94 -3.58 6.13 7.29
N THR A 95 -4.67 6.19 6.53
CA THR A 95 -5.86 5.36 6.76
C THR A 95 -5.65 3.94 6.27
N LEU A 96 -6.17 2.95 7.01
CA LEU A 96 -6.16 1.54 6.62
C LEU A 96 -6.97 1.35 5.33
N TYR A 97 -6.36 0.72 4.33
CA TYR A 97 -7.03 0.29 3.10
C TYR A 97 -7.44 -1.16 3.28
N LEU A 98 -8.69 -1.49 2.97
CA LEU A 98 -9.12 -2.89 2.95
C LEU A 98 -8.73 -3.52 1.62
N THR A 99 -8.28 -4.77 1.68
CA THR A 99 -7.68 -5.47 0.55
C THR A 99 -8.53 -6.66 0.11
N LYS A 100 -8.37 -7.04 -1.16
CA LYS A 100 -8.84 -8.31 -1.72
C LYS A 100 -7.65 -8.95 -2.40
N MET A 101 -6.94 -9.79 -1.66
CA MET A 101 -5.67 -10.35 -2.10
C MET A 101 -5.85 -11.39 -3.20
N GLU A 102 -5.00 -11.28 -4.23
CA GLU A 102 -4.83 -12.30 -5.25
C GLU A 102 -4.15 -13.56 -4.70
N LYS A 103 -4.28 -14.67 -5.43
CA LYS A 103 -3.67 -15.94 -5.04
C LYS A 103 -2.14 -15.83 -5.05
N GLY A 104 -1.50 -16.39 -4.02
CA GLY A 104 -0.03 -16.43 -3.90
C GLY A 104 0.59 -15.19 -3.27
N ILE A 105 -0.22 -14.22 -2.84
CA ILE A 105 0.22 -13.10 -2.02
C ILE A 105 0.83 -13.60 -0.72
N ILE A 106 1.96 -13.01 -0.34
CA ILE A 106 2.59 -13.21 0.96
C ILE A 106 2.34 -11.94 1.80
N PRO A 107 1.41 -11.95 2.77
CA PRO A 107 1.23 -10.83 3.68
C PRO A 107 2.45 -10.70 4.59
N LEU A 108 2.88 -9.47 4.83
CA LEU A 108 4.08 -9.16 5.63
C LEU A 108 3.77 -8.25 6.81
N LEU A 109 3.01 -7.19 6.58
CA LEU A 109 2.63 -6.21 7.60
C LEU A 109 1.11 -6.10 7.63
N LEU A 110 0.54 -6.19 8.82
CA LEU A 110 -0.87 -5.94 9.10
C LEU A 110 -1.06 -4.52 9.63
N GLY A 111 -2.25 -3.97 9.39
CA GLY A 111 -2.71 -2.73 9.95
C GLY A 111 -4.06 -2.88 10.61
N THR A 112 -4.26 -2.24 11.76
CA THR A 112 -5.53 -2.19 12.47
C THR A 112 -6.05 -0.76 12.50
N GLY A 113 -7.33 -0.58 12.15
CA GLY A 113 -7.98 0.73 12.08
C GLY A 113 -9.50 0.65 12.29
N HIS A 114 -10.18 1.79 12.19
CA HIS A 114 -11.60 1.91 12.53
C HIS A 114 -12.40 2.72 11.49
N PRO A 115 -13.67 2.39 11.24
CA PRO A 115 -14.58 3.29 10.55
C PRO A 115 -14.67 4.65 11.25
N ARG A 116 -15.08 5.69 10.53
CA ARG A 116 -15.21 7.08 11.07
C ARG A 116 -15.95 7.13 12.41
N ASP A 117 -17.04 6.39 12.52
CA ASP A 117 -17.93 6.42 13.68
C ASP A 117 -17.58 5.35 14.72
N LYS A 118 -16.52 4.56 14.48
CA LYS A 118 -16.06 3.45 15.31
C LYS A 118 -17.16 2.42 15.65
N LYS A 119 -18.15 2.28 14.77
CA LYS A 119 -19.27 1.34 14.87
C LYS A 119 -19.31 0.43 13.65
N ALA A 120 -20.01 -0.69 13.78
CA ALA A 120 -20.32 -1.53 12.63
C ALA A 120 -21.13 -0.73 11.60
N ALA A 121 -20.83 -0.90 10.33
CA ALA A 121 -21.48 -0.16 9.25
C ALA A 121 -21.46 -0.97 7.95
N VAL A 122 -22.49 -0.81 7.13
CA VAL A 122 -22.48 -1.26 5.74
C VAL A 122 -22.29 -0.02 4.87
N ARG A 123 -21.27 -0.04 4.00
CA ARG A 123 -20.97 1.08 3.10
C ARG A 123 -20.90 0.59 1.67
N THR A 124 -21.66 1.22 0.77
CA THR A 124 -21.60 0.95 -0.66
C THR A 124 -20.87 2.08 -1.36
N ASN A 125 -19.96 1.72 -2.26
CA ASN A 125 -19.29 2.64 -3.18
C ASN A 125 -19.21 1.96 -4.57
N ARG A 126 -18.56 2.61 -5.54
CA ARG A 126 -18.38 2.03 -6.88
C ARG A 126 -17.56 0.73 -6.94
N PHE A 127 -16.90 0.36 -5.84
CA PHE A 127 -16.10 -0.86 -5.70
C PHE A 127 -16.85 -1.96 -4.91
N GLY A 128 -18.15 -1.78 -4.67
CA GLY A 128 -19.02 -2.76 -4.04
C GLY A 128 -19.54 -2.35 -2.66
N THR A 129 -20.14 -3.32 -1.98
CA THR A 129 -20.71 -3.18 -0.64
C THR A 129 -19.76 -3.79 0.39
N HIS A 130 -19.40 -3.01 1.40
CA HIS A 130 -18.40 -3.34 2.40
C HIS A 130 -19.03 -3.42 3.79
N HIS A 131 -18.88 -4.56 4.44
CA HIS A 131 -19.35 -4.78 5.82
C HIS A 131 -18.19 -4.49 6.78
N LEU A 132 -18.30 -3.38 7.51
CA LEU A 132 -17.26 -2.90 8.41
C LEU A 132 -17.61 -3.25 9.85
N LYS A 133 -16.62 -3.72 10.60
CA LYS A 133 -16.68 -3.88 12.05
C LYS A 133 -16.17 -2.60 12.74
N PRO A 134 -16.46 -2.40 14.04
CA PRO A 134 -15.92 -1.27 14.82
C PRO A 134 -14.39 -1.15 14.76
N GLU A 135 -13.71 -2.28 14.61
CA GLU A 135 -12.27 -2.40 14.36
C GLU A 135 -12.05 -3.44 13.27
N MET A 136 -11.13 -3.14 12.36
CA MET A 136 -10.75 -4.00 11.25
C MET A 136 -9.23 -4.14 11.23
N THR A 137 -8.76 -5.34 10.93
CA THR A 137 -7.36 -5.62 10.65
C THR A 137 -7.25 -6.16 9.23
N ASP A 138 -6.33 -5.62 8.46
CA ASP A 138 -6.08 -6.04 7.08
C ASP A 138 -4.59 -5.85 6.73
N VAL A 139 -4.17 -6.33 5.56
CA VAL A 139 -2.78 -6.29 5.14
C VAL A 139 -2.40 -4.89 4.66
N VAL A 140 -1.31 -4.37 5.21
CA VAL A 140 -0.71 -3.08 4.83
C VAL A 140 0.44 -3.25 3.86
N ALA A 141 1.29 -4.27 4.01
CA ALA A 141 2.40 -4.54 3.10
C ALA A 141 2.50 -6.03 2.77
N TRP A 142 2.84 -6.33 1.52
CA TRP A 142 2.90 -7.70 1.00
C TRP A 142 3.86 -7.83 -0.18
N THR A 143 4.20 -9.08 -0.48
CA THR A 143 4.96 -9.44 -1.67
C THR A 143 4.20 -10.41 -2.55
N TRP A 144 4.54 -10.42 -3.84
CA TRP A 144 3.89 -11.26 -4.83
C TRP A 144 4.77 -11.51 -6.06
N THR A 145 4.39 -12.50 -6.85
CA THR A 145 4.76 -12.60 -8.26
C THR A 145 3.54 -12.19 -9.05
N ASN A 146 3.60 -11.04 -9.72
CA ASN A 146 2.44 -10.49 -10.43
C ASN A 146 2.02 -11.35 -11.63
N LYS A 147 0.92 -10.98 -12.27
CA LYS A 147 0.34 -11.72 -13.41
C LYS A 147 1.33 -12.02 -14.55
N TRP A 148 2.36 -11.19 -14.70
CA TRP A 148 3.38 -11.29 -15.75
C TRP A 148 4.71 -11.86 -15.26
N GLY A 149 4.78 -12.41 -14.04
CA GLY A 149 6.00 -13.00 -13.48
C GLY A 149 6.92 -12.02 -12.76
N GLY A 150 6.56 -10.74 -12.68
CA GLY A 150 7.37 -9.71 -12.02
C GLY A 150 7.30 -9.81 -10.50
N ARG A 151 8.45 -9.63 -9.84
CA ARG A 151 8.56 -9.59 -8.38
C ARG A 151 7.99 -8.27 -7.87
N THR A 152 6.92 -8.33 -7.10
CA THR A 152 6.18 -7.15 -6.64
C THR A 152 6.27 -6.99 -5.13
N PHE A 153 6.66 -5.79 -4.68
CA PHE A 153 6.43 -5.34 -3.30
C PHE A 153 5.37 -4.23 -3.30
N SER A 154 4.32 -4.40 -2.49
CA SER A 154 3.23 -3.44 -2.40
C SER A 154 2.99 -3.05 -0.95
N THR A 155 2.69 -1.77 -0.72
CA THR A 155 2.31 -1.27 0.60
C THR A 155 1.29 -0.12 0.52
N SER A 156 0.36 -0.07 1.47
CA SER A 156 -0.55 1.06 1.67
C SER A 156 0.04 2.17 2.57
N LEU A 157 1.29 1.99 3.01
CA LEU A 157 2.13 3.09 3.52
C LEU A 157 2.50 4.05 2.38
N GLY A 158 2.93 5.25 2.77
CA GLY A 158 3.22 6.37 1.88
C GLY A 158 2.44 7.63 2.24
N HIS A 159 1.81 7.66 3.42
CA HIS A 159 1.43 8.94 4.01
C HIS A 159 2.67 9.76 4.34
N LEU A 160 2.59 11.09 4.27
CA LEU A 160 3.75 11.97 4.49
C LEU A 160 4.48 11.67 5.81
N ASN A 161 3.74 11.41 6.89
CA ASN A 161 4.31 11.07 8.19
C ASN A 161 5.00 9.70 8.24
N ASP A 162 4.67 8.76 7.35
CA ASP A 162 5.36 7.47 7.29
C ASP A 162 6.84 7.67 6.92
N PHE A 163 7.14 8.73 6.17
CA PHE A 163 8.51 9.10 5.82
C PHE A 163 9.28 9.77 6.97
N GLY A 164 8.60 10.12 8.07
CA GLY A 164 9.22 10.56 9.32
C GLY A 164 9.51 9.43 10.30
N ASP A 165 8.96 8.23 10.04
CA ASP A 165 9.15 7.05 10.87
C ASP A 165 10.28 6.17 10.29
N PRO A 166 11.36 5.90 11.06
CA PRO A 166 12.50 5.14 10.56
C PRO A 166 12.15 3.69 10.21
N ASN A 167 11.22 3.04 10.93
CA ASN A 167 10.79 1.67 10.64
C ASN A 167 10.02 1.61 9.32
N SER A 168 9.13 2.57 9.07
CA SER A 168 8.38 2.70 7.82
C SER A 168 9.30 2.96 6.62
N VAL A 169 10.25 3.91 6.74
CA VAL A 169 11.22 4.20 5.68
C VAL A 169 12.11 2.99 5.41
N ARG A 170 12.57 2.31 6.47
CA ARG A 170 13.37 1.09 6.37
C ARG A 170 12.64 -0.01 5.62
N LEU A 171 11.39 -0.30 6.00
CA LEU A 171 10.55 -1.30 5.34
C LEU A 171 10.39 -0.98 3.84
N ILE A 172 10.14 0.29 3.51
CA ILE A 172 9.97 0.75 2.12
C ILE A 172 11.25 0.53 1.32
N ILE A 173 12.41 0.95 1.85
CA ILE A 173 13.70 0.78 1.18
C ILE A 173 13.99 -0.71 0.98
N ASN A 174 13.88 -1.52 2.02
CA ASN A 174 14.12 -2.95 1.91
C ASN A 174 13.15 -3.62 0.91
N GLY A 175 11.89 -3.17 0.85
CA GLY A 175 10.90 -3.63 -0.11
C GLY A 175 11.29 -3.33 -1.57
N ILE A 176 11.85 -2.13 -1.83
CA ILE A 176 12.39 -1.77 -3.16
C ILE A 176 13.55 -2.68 -3.54
N PHE A 177 14.53 -2.86 -2.65
CA PHE A 177 15.67 -3.74 -2.89
C PHE A 177 15.22 -5.20 -3.12
N TRP A 178 14.31 -5.70 -2.29
CA TRP A 178 13.77 -7.05 -2.41
C TRP A 178 13.06 -7.27 -3.75
N ALA A 179 12.25 -6.31 -4.20
CA ALA A 179 11.56 -6.40 -5.49
C ALA A 179 12.57 -6.45 -6.64
N ALA A 180 13.60 -5.60 -6.57
CA ALA A 180 14.69 -5.53 -7.55
C ALA A 180 15.69 -6.72 -7.49
N ASP A 181 15.43 -7.72 -6.66
CA ASP A 181 16.32 -8.85 -6.39
C ASP A 181 17.73 -8.43 -5.95
N GLN A 182 17.80 -7.34 -5.19
CA GLN A 182 19.02 -6.81 -4.63
C GLN A 182 19.12 -7.17 -3.14
N LYS A 183 20.36 -7.30 -2.66
CA LYS A 183 20.63 -7.48 -1.23
C LYS A 183 20.13 -6.26 -0.46
N VAL A 184 19.20 -6.46 0.47
CA VAL A 184 18.70 -5.38 1.33
C VAL A 184 19.83 -4.77 2.18
N PRO A 185 19.76 -3.46 2.50
CA PRO A 185 20.73 -2.84 3.39
C PRO A 185 20.87 -3.58 4.73
N SER A 186 22.09 -3.70 5.25
CA SER A 186 22.40 -4.34 6.53
C SER A 186 21.80 -3.55 7.69
N ALA A 187 21.42 -4.22 8.79
CA ALA A 187 20.65 -3.60 9.89
C ALA A 187 21.28 -2.32 10.49
N ASP A 188 22.60 -2.20 10.44
CA ASP A 188 23.41 -1.06 10.89
C ASP A 188 23.43 0.13 9.90
N THR A 189 22.99 -0.06 8.66
CA THR A 189 22.91 1.02 7.66
C THR A 189 22.02 2.15 8.19
N LYS A 190 22.55 3.38 8.29
CA LYS A 190 21.78 4.55 8.73
C LYS A 190 20.67 4.88 7.73
N ILE A 191 19.46 5.10 8.23
CA ILE A 191 18.32 5.54 7.44
C ILE A 191 18.02 6.99 7.78
N ASN A 192 17.97 7.84 6.76
CA ASN A 192 17.53 9.22 6.92
C ASN A 192 16.00 9.28 6.75
N THR A 193 15.32 9.82 7.74
CA THR A 193 13.89 10.15 7.65
C THR A 193 13.73 11.60 7.22
N PHE A 194 12.56 11.93 6.70
CA PHE A 194 12.19 13.30 6.41
C PHE A 194 11.57 13.91 7.67
N GLY A 195 11.96 15.14 8.01
CA GLY A 195 11.28 15.89 9.06
C GLY A 195 9.82 16.11 8.65
N ALA A 196 8.88 15.40 9.28
CA ALA A 196 7.47 15.62 9.00
C ALA A 196 7.12 17.06 9.39
N PRO A 197 6.56 17.88 8.48
CA PRO A 197 6.16 19.24 8.84
C PRO A 197 5.18 19.18 10.02
N PRO A 198 5.29 20.11 11.00
CA PRO A 198 4.42 20.11 12.17
C PRO A 198 2.96 20.15 11.74
N SER A 199 2.12 19.34 12.37
CA SER A 199 0.69 19.36 12.07
C SER A 199 0.15 20.75 12.37
N LYS A 200 -0.43 21.43 11.36
CA LYS A 200 -1.19 22.66 11.61
C LYS A 200 -2.36 22.27 12.51
N LYS A 201 -2.20 22.46 13.83
CA LYS A 201 -3.34 22.44 14.76
C LYS A 201 -4.35 23.44 14.19
N LYS A 202 -5.47 22.96 13.65
CA LYS A 202 -6.61 23.85 13.36
C LYS A 202 -6.94 24.52 14.69
N LYS A 203 -6.64 25.82 14.80
CA LYS A 203 -7.17 26.64 15.90
C LYS A 203 -8.68 26.43 15.85
N LYS A 204 -9.25 25.83 16.89
CA LYS A 204 -10.68 25.90 17.12
C LYS A 204 -10.97 27.38 17.32
N THR A 205 -11.53 28.03 16.31
CA THR A 205 -12.25 29.29 16.51
C THR A 205 -13.34 28.98 17.53
N LYS A 206 -13.24 29.63 18.70
CA LYS A 206 -14.31 29.68 19.69
C LYS A 206 -15.46 30.50 19.13
#